data_AF-A0A2G5T047-F1
#
_entry.id   AF-A0A2G5T047-F1
#
_cell.length_a   1.000
_cell.length_b   1.000
_cell.length_c   1.000
_cell.angle_alpha   90.00
_cell.angle_beta   90.00
_cell.angle_gamma   90.00
#
_symmetry.space_group_name_H-M   'P 1'
#
loop_
_entity.id
_entity.type
_entity.pdbx_description
1 polymer ?
#
loop_
_entity_poly.entity_id
_entity_poly.type
_entity_poly.pdbx_seq_one_letter_code
_entity_poly.pdbx_strand_id
1 'polypeptide(L)'
;MVSGECSKCGGVVQQTIKVEAQQAEYHFAMIPGPILDINSESEASMFGHQWRIRGFAERVMVGEAGHFVSCVRVLDHWHLVNDDQSEDEGRQAVANWNIMILVSEKIL
;
A
#
# COMPACT_ATOMS: atom_id res chain seq x y z
N MET A 1 11.40 17.57 3.25
CA MET A 1 10.94 18.29 4.47
C MET A 1 10.81 19.75 4.09
N VAL A 2 9.62 20.34 4.22
CA VAL A 2 9.41 21.77 3.93
C VAL A 2 9.63 22.54 5.23
N SER A 3 10.74 23.27 5.31
CA SER A 3 11.00 24.21 6.40
C SER A 3 10.49 25.60 5.99
N GLY A 4 9.69 26.23 6.84
CA GLY A 4 9.20 27.59 6.64
C GLY A 4 9.49 28.46 7.86
N GLU A 5 9.57 29.77 7.66
CA GLU A 5 9.66 30.72 8.76
C GLU A 5 8.29 30.92 9.41
N CYS A 6 8.26 30.91 10.74
CA CYS A 6 7.03 31.14 11.49
C CYS A 6 6.65 32.62 11.38
N SER A 7 5.50 32.93 10.79
CA SER A 7 5.01 34.31 10.64
C SER A 7 4.80 35.05 11.98
N LYS A 8 4.76 34.34 13.12
CA LYS A 8 4.60 34.95 14.45
C LYS A 8 5.91 35.18 15.21
N CYS A 9 6.95 34.39 14.96
CA CYS A 9 8.20 34.49 15.74
C CYS A 9 9.48 34.51 14.89
N GLY A 10 9.38 34.42 13.57
CA GLY A 10 10.52 34.40 12.64
C GLY A 10 11.42 33.16 12.74
N GLY A 11 11.15 32.25 13.69
CA GLY A 11 11.93 31.02 13.85
C GLY A 11 11.64 30.01 12.74
N VAL A 12 12.62 29.15 12.46
CA VAL A 12 12.44 27.98 11.60
C VAL A 12 11.45 27.04 12.29
N VAL A 13 10.27 26.86 11.70
CA VAL A 13 9.27 25.92 12.19
C VAL A 13 9.20 24.72 11.26
N GLN A 14 9.16 23.54 11.88
CA GLN A 14 8.78 22.33 11.19
C GLN A 14 7.27 22.38 11.01
N GLN A 15 6.83 22.58 9.76
CA GLN A 15 5.41 22.63 9.45
C GLN A 15 4.80 21.26 9.72
N THR A 16 4.07 21.15 10.84
CA THR A 16 3.38 19.91 11.21
C THR A 16 1.98 19.98 10.61
N ILE A 17 1.74 19.17 9.58
CA ILE A 17 0.41 19.02 9.01
C ILE A 17 -0.30 17.95 9.82
N LYS A 18 -1.34 18.35 10.57
CA LYS A 18 -2.25 17.38 11.19
C LYS A 18 -3.16 16.84 10.09
N VAL A 19 -2.94 15.59 9.70
CA VAL A 19 -3.88 14.88 8.84
C VAL A 19 -4.89 14.20 9.75
N GLU A 20 -6.10 14.76 9.82
CA GLU A 20 -7.25 14.05 10.39
C GLU A 20 -7.80 13.14 9.28
N ALA A 21 -7.30 11.91 9.22
CA ALA A 21 -7.86 10.91 8.32
C ALA A 21 -9.25 10.52 8.86
N GLN A 22 -10.28 10.60 8.01
CA GLN A 22 -11.55 9.92 8.29
C GLN A 22 -11.28 8.44 8.55
N GLN A 23 -12.09 7.82 9.42
CA GLN A 23 -12.01 6.41 9.79
C GLN A 23 -12.44 5.51 8.62
N ALA A 24 -11.71 5.53 7.51
CA ALA A 24 -11.91 4.60 6.41
C ALA A 24 -11.46 3.19 6.84
N GLU A 25 -12.25 2.19 6.45
CA GLU A 25 -11.92 0.79 6.66
C GLU A 25 -10.71 0.34 5.82
N TYR A 26 -10.55 0.95 4.64
CA TYR A 26 -9.47 0.66 3.70
C TYR A 26 -8.60 1.89 3.42
N HIS A 27 -7.31 1.65 3.25
CA HIS A 27 -6.33 2.63 2.80
C HIS A 27 -5.71 2.19 1.47
N PHE A 28 -5.62 3.11 0.52
CA PHE A 28 -5.02 2.90 -0.80
C PHE A 28 -3.77 3.76 -0.94
N ALA A 29 -2.64 3.15 -1.24
CA ALA A 29 -1.37 3.84 -1.45
C ALA A 29 -0.85 3.56 -2.87
N MET A 30 -0.59 4.62 -3.64
CA MET A 30 0.21 4.51 -4.86
C MET A 30 1.69 4.61 -4.48
N ILE A 31 2.48 3.64 -4.89
CA ILE A 31 3.90 3.58 -4.56
C ILE A 31 4.71 4.00 -5.78
N PRO A 32 5.59 5.01 -5.68
CA PRO A 32 6.39 5.49 -6.81
C PRO A 32 7.57 4.56 -7.19
N GLY A 33 7.67 3.37 -6.60
CA GLY A 33 8.73 2.40 -6.83
C GLY A 33 8.44 1.05 -6.15
N PRO A 34 9.30 0.03 -6.38
CA PRO A 34 9.05 -1.32 -5.85
C PRO A 34 9.13 -1.36 -4.32
N ILE A 35 8.19 -2.07 -3.69
CA ILE A 35 8.29 -2.50 -2.29
C ILE A 35 8.73 -3.96 -2.31
N LEU A 36 9.98 -4.21 -1.95
CA LEU A 36 10.58 -5.56 -2.02
C LEU A 36 10.51 -6.31 -0.69
N ASP A 37 10.22 -5.63 0.41
CA ASP A 37 10.27 -6.13 1.78
C ASP A 37 8.88 -6.32 2.40
N ILE A 38 7.89 -6.68 1.57
CA ILE A 38 6.54 -7.01 2.01
C ILE A 38 6.31 -8.53 2.02
N ASN A 39 5.47 -9.01 2.93
CA ASN A 39 5.02 -10.38 2.98
C ASN A 39 3.52 -10.46 3.26
N SER A 40 2.99 -11.69 3.31
CA SER A 40 1.55 -11.95 3.40
C SER A 40 0.91 -11.50 4.72
N GLU A 41 1.72 -11.29 5.75
CA GLU A 41 1.31 -10.85 7.10
C GLU A 41 1.84 -9.44 7.43
N SER A 42 2.31 -8.70 6.42
CA SER A 42 2.84 -7.35 6.65
C SER A 42 1.78 -6.41 7.20
N GLU A 43 2.17 -5.70 8.25
CA GLU A 43 1.38 -4.67 8.92
C GLU A 43 2.13 -3.35 8.95
N ALA A 44 1.38 -2.25 8.98
CA ALA A 44 1.93 -0.90 9.04
C ALA A 44 1.13 -0.04 10.04
N SER A 45 1.85 0.79 10.79
CA SER A 45 1.27 1.78 11.69
C SER A 45 1.21 3.14 10.98
N MET A 46 0.00 3.59 10.61
CA MET A 46 -0.21 4.86 9.90
C MET A 46 -1.46 5.56 10.43
N PHE A 47 -1.45 6.89 10.47
CA PHE A 47 -2.61 7.71 10.88
C PHE A 47 -3.23 7.31 12.24
N GLY A 48 -2.40 6.84 13.19
CA GLY A 48 -2.86 6.41 14.51
C GLY A 48 -3.56 5.04 14.55
N HIS A 49 -3.51 4.27 13.46
CA HIS A 49 -4.13 2.95 13.33
C HIS A 49 -3.12 1.90 12.87
N GLN A 50 -3.43 0.64 13.13
CA GLN A 50 -2.73 -0.51 12.55
C GLN A 50 -3.47 -0.98 11.31
N TRP A 51 -2.71 -1.27 10.26
CA TRP A 51 -3.22 -1.66 8.95
C TRP A 51 -2.56 -2.96 8.51
N ARG A 52 -3.33 -3.89 7.97
CA ARG A 52 -2.83 -5.13 7.38
C ARG A 52 -3.07 -5.13 5.88
N ILE A 53 -2.11 -5.64 5.11
CA ILE A 53 -2.27 -5.78 3.66
C ILE A 53 -3.48 -6.68 3.32
N ARG A 54 -4.29 -6.22 2.38
CA ARG A 54 -5.43 -6.97 1.81
C ARG A 54 -5.32 -7.21 0.32
N GLY A 55 -4.53 -6.41 -0.36
CA GLY A 55 -4.32 -6.60 -1.79
C GLY A 55 -3.28 -5.65 -2.33
N PHE A 56 -2.84 -5.91 -3.54
CA PHE A 56 -2.00 -5.01 -4.31
C PHE A 56 -2.24 -5.18 -5.80
N ALA A 57 -1.90 -4.15 -6.55
CA ALA A 57 -1.72 -4.26 -7.99
C ALA A 57 -0.23 -4.17 -8.31
N GLU A 58 0.23 -5.05 -9.19
CA GLU A 58 1.55 -5.04 -9.78
C GLU A 58 1.44 -4.64 -11.25
N ARG A 59 2.47 -3.96 -11.74
CA ARG A 59 2.71 -3.84 -13.18
C ARG A 59 3.75 -4.88 -13.64
N VAL A 60 3.30 -5.83 -14.43
CA VAL A 60 4.15 -6.81 -15.13
C VAL A 60 4.44 -6.35 -16.57
N MET A 61 5.49 -6.91 -17.17
CA MET A 61 5.83 -6.64 -18.57
C MET A 61 5.39 -7.81 -19.44
N VAL A 62 4.55 -7.55 -20.45
CA VAL A 62 4.12 -8.53 -21.46
C VAL A 62 4.71 -8.07 -22.80
N GLY A 63 5.90 -8.60 -23.12
CA GLY A 63 6.73 -8.07 -24.19
C GLY A 63 7.21 -6.65 -23.86
N GLU A 64 6.91 -5.68 -24.74
CA GLU A 64 7.23 -4.26 -24.53
C GLU A 64 6.10 -3.48 -23.83
N ALA A 65 4.90 -4.08 -23.71
CA ALA A 65 3.75 -3.45 -23.08
C ALA A 65 3.74 -3.71 -21.57
N GLY A 66 3.27 -2.73 -20.80
CA GLY A 66 2.94 -2.95 -19.40
C GLY A 66 1.54 -3.56 -19.27
N HIS A 67 1.38 -4.50 -18.35
CA HIS A 67 0.12 -5.10 -17.97
C HIS A 67 -0.05 -5.03 -16.46
N PHE A 68 -1.29 -4.89 -15.99
CA PHE A 68 -1.57 -4.85 -14.55
C PHE A 68 -2.24 -6.15 -14.12
N VAL A 69 -1.71 -6.74 -13.05
CA VAL A 69 -2.32 -7.86 -12.35
C VAL A 69 -2.60 -7.44 -10.92
N SER A 70 -3.52 -8.11 -10.26
CA SER A 70 -3.83 -7.82 -8.85
C SER A 70 -3.77 -9.09 -8.02
N CYS A 71 -3.26 -8.97 -6.80
CA CYS A 71 -3.30 -10.04 -5.83
C CYS A 71 -4.18 -9.60 -4.67
N VAL A 72 -5.16 -10.41 -4.29
CA VAL A 72 -6.15 -10.07 -3.26
C VAL A 72 -6.23 -11.16 -2.22
N ARG A 73 -6.35 -10.79 -0.94
CA ARG A 73 -6.50 -11.72 0.17
C ARG A 73 -7.98 -11.91 0.48
N VAL A 74 -8.49 -13.11 0.23
CA VAL A 74 -9.84 -13.53 0.63
C VAL A 74 -9.70 -14.52 1.78
N LEU A 75 -10.27 -14.16 2.95
CA LEU A 75 -10.01 -14.88 4.20
C LEU A 75 -8.49 -14.92 4.49
N ASP A 76 -7.90 -16.13 4.46
CA ASP A 76 -6.47 -16.39 4.67
C ASP A 76 -5.73 -16.85 3.42
N HIS A 77 -6.38 -16.81 2.25
CA HIS A 77 -5.78 -17.19 0.97
C HIS A 77 -5.60 -15.98 0.07
N TRP A 78 -4.52 -16.00 -0.70
CA TRP A 78 -4.21 -15.00 -1.71
C TRP A 78 -4.62 -15.51 -3.08
N HIS A 79 -5.23 -14.64 -3.85
CA HIS A 79 -5.64 -14.93 -5.21
C HIS A 79 -4.98 -13.95 -6.17
N LEU A 80 -4.22 -14.48 -7.14
CA LEU A 80 -3.74 -13.71 -8.27
C LEU A 80 -4.88 -13.59 -9.28
N VAL A 81 -5.29 -12.37 -9.58
CA VAL A 81 -6.32 -12.03 -10.56
C VAL A 81 -5.66 -11.34 -11.74
N ASN A 82 -5.81 -11.96 -12.90
CA ASN A 82 -5.30 -11.49 -14.18
C ASN A 82 -6.47 -11.45 -15.17
N ASP A 83 -7.03 -10.25 -15.36
CA ASP A 83 -8.23 -10.02 -16.17
C ASP A 83 -9.42 -10.92 -15.78
N ASP A 84 -9.77 -11.90 -16.60
CA ASP A 84 -10.85 -12.86 -16.38
C ASP A 84 -10.41 -14.14 -15.67
N GLN A 85 -9.12 -14.27 -15.36
CA GLN A 85 -8.52 -15.43 -14.72
C GLN A 85 -8.21 -15.15 -13.25
N SER A 86 -8.36 -16.17 -12.42
CA SER A 86 -7.96 -16.14 -11.01
C SER A 86 -7.29 -17.45 -10.60
N GLU A 87 -6.17 -17.34 -9.89
CA GLU A 87 -5.40 -18.47 -9.34
C GLU A 87 -5.29 -18.34 -7.81
N ASP A 88 -5.40 -19.44 -7.08
CA ASP A 88 -5.14 -19.49 -5.62
C ASP A 88 -3.65 -19.71 -5.39
N GLU A 89 -2.99 -18.69 -4.86
CA GLU A 89 -1.57 -18.68 -4.52
C GLU A 89 -1.31 -19.16 -3.08
N GLY A 90 -2.36 -19.53 -2.35
CA GLY A 90 -2.32 -20.01 -0.99
C GLY A 90 -2.03 -18.92 0.04
N ARG A 91 -1.45 -19.29 1.18
CA ARG A 91 -1.32 -18.41 2.35
C ARG A 91 -0.09 -17.50 2.33
N GLN A 92 0.93 -17.84 1.54
CA GLN A 92 2.22 -17.17 1.51
C GLN A 92 2.59 -16.76 0.06
N ALA A 93 1.73 -15.97 -0.56
CA ALA A 93 1.87 -15.58 -1.96
C ALA A 93 2.69 -14.29 -2.16
N VAL A 94 2.76 -13.44 -1.13
CA VAL A 94 3.33 -12.10 -1.27
C VAL A 94 4.85 -12.17 -1.08
N ALA A 95 5.61 -12.27 -2.17
CA ALA A 95 7.06 -12.12 -2.19
C ALA A 95 7.55 -11.68 -3.57
N ASN A 96 8.53 -10.77 -3.62
CA ASN A 96 9.20 -10.32 -4.85
C ASN A 96 8.30 -9.66 -5.92
N TRP A 97 7.19 -9.06 -5.50
CA TRP A 97 6.25 -8.37 -6.40
C TRP A 97 6.63 -6.89 -6.58
N ASN A 98 6.49 -6.37 -7.81
CA ASN A 98 6.67 -4.96 -8.10
C ASN A 98 5.38 -4.16 -7.83
N ILE A 99 5.06 -4.00 -6.54
CA ILE A 99 3.82 -3.38 -6.08
C ILE A 99 3.75 -1.90 -6.50
N MET A 100 2.68 -1.55 -7.23
CA MET A 100 2.39 -0.18 -7.67
C MET A 100 1.27 0.45 -6.86
N ILE A 101 0.27 -0.33 -6.49
CA ILE A 101 -0.85 0.09 -5.65
C ILE A 101 -0.97 -0.92 -4.51
N LEU A 102 -0.99 -0.43 -3.27
CA LEU A 102 -1.16 -1.23 -2.07
C LEU A 102 -2.52 -0.92 -1.44
N VAL A 103 -3.26 -1.96 -1.07
CA VAL A 103 -4.52 -1.89 -0.35
C VAL A 103 -4.34 -2.51 1.02
N SER A 104 -4.65 -1.75 2.06
CA SER A 104 -4.59 -2.21 3.44
C SER A 104 -5.92 -1.99 4.15
N GLU A 105 -6.30 -2.93 5.00
CA GLU A 105 -7.49 -2.84 5.85
C GLU A 105 -7.06 -2.51 7.27
N LYS A 106 -7.85 -1.66 7.93
CA LYS A 106 -7.66 -1.30 9.31
C LYS A 106 -7.99 -2.48 10.23
N ILE A 107 -7.07 -2.84 11.13
CA ILE A 107 -7.27 -3.94 12.08
C ILE A 107 -7.54 -3.47 13.53
N LEU A 108 -7.17 -2.23 13.87
CA LEU A 108 -7.39 -1.59 15.18
C LEU A 108 -7.65 -0.07 15.02
#